data_AF-A0A6S6T5M1-F1
#
_entry.id   AF-A0A6S6T5M1-F1
#
_cell.length_a   1.000
_cell.length_b   1.000
_cell.length_c   1.000
_cell.angle_alpha   90.00
_cell.angle_beta   90.00
_cell.angle_gamma   90.00
#
_symmetry.space_group_name_H-M   'P 1'
#
loop_
_entity.id
_entity.type
_entity.pdbx_description
1 polymer ?
#
loop_
_entity_poly.entity_id
_entity_poly.type
_entity_poly.pdbx_seq_one_letter_code
_entity_poly.pdbx_strand_id
1 'polypeptide(L)'
;MKRRFVLELWKDSMKHQRSAFTIVEVLISITLLSLVLMALYKSADLMRVSNLHLFNYLKKSTKTLKGSTTLYKDLMHADHNITVNTEEKFHRLTISNTSHSLYGLAQAKVVWLVYKTDNTLLRVEGGEYNIPLRNEERVEIDVIAKNLELFKVYKSKKKDKVLAMIQIKGQDPQVFMSQNIPEPPPKPADKNATNPSNPNVPAPPGSNQNIAKVP
;
A
#
# COMPACT_ATOMS: atom_id res chain seq x y z
N MET A 1 11.28 101.03 5.98
CA MET A 1 12.62 100.59 5.55
C MET A 1 13.01 99.17 6.05
N LYS A 2 12.06 98.24 6.28
CA LYS A 2 12.36 96.96 6.97
C LYS A 2 11.65 95.71 6.42
N ARG A 3 11.14 95.76 5.18
CA ARG A 3 10.44 94.61 4.54
C ARG A 3 11.11 94.05 3.29
N ARG A 4 12.15 94.70 2.75
CA ARG A 4 12.91 94.19 1.59
C ARG A 4 14.06 93.25 1.96
N PHE A 5 14.49 93.20 3.23
CA PHE A 5 15.67 92.43 3.64
C PHE A 5 15.38 90.95 3.94
N VAL A 6 14.14 90.59 4.27
CA VAL A 6 13.79 89.21 4.68
C VAL A 6 13.50 88.32 3.47
N LEU A 7 13.11 88.90 2.33
CA LEU A 7 12.75 88.14 1.11
C LEU A 7 13.96 87.67 0.29
N GLU A 8 15.14 88.27 0.45
CA GLU A 8 16.36 87.75 -0.20
C GLU A 8 17.01 86.60 0.59
N LEU A 9 16.89 86.59 1.93
CA LEU A 9 17.51 85.56 2.76
C LEU A 9 16.88 84.16 2.63
N TRP A 10 15.66 84.06 2.11
CA TRP A 10 14.96 82.78 1.89
C TRP A 10 15.09 82.25 0.45
N LYS A 11 15.63 83.05 -0.47
CA LYS A 11 15.79 82.64 -1.88
C LYS A 11 17.00 81.74 -2.10
N ASP A 12 18.01 81.84 -1.23
CA ASP A 12 19.25 81.06 -1.34
C ASP A 12 19.20 79.70 -0.61
N SER A 13 18.20 79.45 0.25
CA SER A 13 18.04 78.18 0.97
C SER A 13 17.35 77.07 0.15
N MET A 14 16.84 77.40 -1.05
CA MET A 14 16.12 76.45 -1.93
C MET A 14 16.88 76.07 -3.20
N LYS A 15 18.23 76.12 -3.18
CA LYS A 15 19.05 75.36 -4.15
C LYS A 15 19.36 73.97 -3.58
N HIS A 16 18.33 73.15 -3.41
CA HIS A 16 18.54 71.71 -3.32
C HIS A 16 19.07 71.23 -4.67
N GLN A 17 20.38 70.92 -4.74
CA GLN A 17 20.96 70.20 -5.86
C GLN A 17 20.26 68.84 -5.95
N ARG A 18 19.26 68.73 -6.82
CA ARG A 18 18.73 67.43 -7.22
C ARG A 18 19.77 66.80 -8.14
N SER A 19 20.60 65.92 -7.59
CA SER A 19 21.50 65.09 -8.40
C SER A 19 20.63 64.19 -9.28
N ALA A 20 20.54 64.52 -10.56
CA ALA A 20 19.90 63.65 -11.53
C ALA A 20 20.81 62.45 -11.79
N PHE A 21 20.24 61.25 -11.75
CA PHE A 21 20.95 60.03 -12.13
C PHE A 21 21.46 60.15 -13.57
N THR A 22 22.70 59.74 -13.79
CA THR A 22 23.27 59.71 -15.14
C THR A 22 22.66 58.55 -15.93
N ILE A 23 22.51 58.72 -17.25
CA ILE A 23 21.99 57.66 -18.15
C ILE A 23 22.82 56.37 -18.03
N VAL A 24 24.13 56.50 -17.83
CA VAL A 24 25.06 55.37 -17.67
C VAL A 24 24.75 54.58 -16.40
N GLU A 25 24.45 55.26 -15.29
CA GLU A 25 24.13 54.64 -14.01
C GLU A 25 22.79 53.89 -14.05
N VAL A 26 21.81 54.43 -14.79
CA VAL A 26 20.53 53.74 -15.07
C VAL A 26 20.77 52.49 -15.92
N LEU A 27 21.63 52.56 -16.95
CA LEU A 27 21.95 51.42 -17.80
C LEU A 27 22.63 50.29 -17.00
N ILE A 28 23.62 50.64 -16.17
CA ILE A 28 24.30 49.69 -15.27
C ILE A 28 23.28 49.06 -14.31
N SER A 29 22.37 49.85 -13.74
CA SER A 29 21.34 49.35 -12.83
C SER A 29 20.40 48.34 -13.50
N ILE A 30 19.95 48.59 -14.73
CA ILE A 30 19.08 47.67 -15.47
C ILE A 30 19.81 46.37 -15.81
N THR A 31 21.10 46.45 -16.21
CA THR A 31 21.89 45.25 -16.52
C THR A 31 22.12 44.38 -15.28
N LEU A 32 22.47 44.99 -14.14
CA LEU A 32 22.62 44.29 -12.86
C LEU A 32 21.30 43.67 -12.41
N LEU A 33 20.19 44.42 -12.51
CA LEU A 33 18.86 43.93 -12.16
C LEU A 33 18.46 42.72 -13.02
N SER A 34 18.74 42.75 -14.32
CA SER A 34 18.44 41.64 -15.23
C SER A 34 19.20 40.36 -14.86
N LEU A 35 20.47 40.50 -14.46
CA LEU A 35 21.30 39.38 -14.00
C LEU A 35 20.75 38.78 -12.69
N VAL A 36 20.37 39.64 -11.74
CA VAL A 36 19.77 39.21 -10.47
C VAL A 36 18.44 38.48 -10.69
N LEU A 37 17.56 39.02 -11.54
CA LEU A 37 16.28 38.40 -11.87
C LEU A 37 16.45 37.01 -12.49
N MET A 38 17.45 36.83 -13.36
CA MET A 38 17.75 35.53 -13.95
C MET A 38 18.21 34.50 -12.91
N ALA A 39 19.07 34.92 -11.97
CA ALA A 39 19.50 34.07 -10.87
C ALA A 39 18.34 33.70 -9.94
N LEU A 40 17.48 34.66 -9.60
CA LEU A 40 16.29 34.44 -8.77
C LEU A 40 15.30 33.48 -9.43
N TYR A 41 15.04 33.63 -10.74
CA TYR A 41 14.13 32.74 -11.45
C TYR A 41 14.66 31.29 -11.46
N LYS A 42 15.96 31.11 -11.71
CA LYS A 42 16.60 29.79 -11.62
C LYS A 42 16.53 29.19 -10.23
N SER A 43 16.76 30.00 -9.19
CA SER A 43 16.66 29.55 -7.79
C SER A 43 15.23 29.12 -7.44
N ALA A 44 14.24 29.91 -7.86
CA ALA A 44 12.83 29.60 -7.63
C ALA A 44 12.39 28.31 -8.34
N ASP A 45 12.80 28.10 -9.60
CA ASP A 45 12.46 26.86 -10.32
C ASP A 45 13.16 25.64 -9.72
N LEU A 46 14.43 25.77 -9.30
CA LEU A 46 15.15 24.72 -8.59
C LEU A 46 14.43 24.33 -7.28
N MET A 47 13.99 25.32 -6.49
CA MET A 47 13.22 25.08 -5.26
C MET A 47 11.89 24.39 -5.57
N ARG A 48 11.19 24.82 -6.63
CA ARG A 48 9.93 24.20 -7.06
C ARG A 48 10.11 22.72 -7.42
N VAL A 49 11.15 22.41 -8.21
CA VAL A 49 11.47 21.02 -8.60
C VAL A 49 11.86 20.18 -7.38
N SER A 50 12.69 20.72 -6.48
CA SER A 50 13.09 20.05 -5.25
C SER A 50 11.89 19.72 -4.36
N ASN A 51 11.00 20.68 -4.15
CA ASN A 51 9.78 20.49 -3.37
C ASN A 51 8.86 19.44 -3.99
N LEU A 52 8.72 19.43 -5.32
CA LEU A 52 7.92 18.44 -6.03
C LEU A 52 8.52 17.03 -5.88
N HIS A 53 9.83 16.90 -5.95
CA HIS A 53 10.53 15.63 -5.71
C HIS A 53 10.31 15.14 -4.26
N LEU A 54 10.47 16.03 -3.27
CA LEU A 54 10.26 15.70 -1.86
C LEU A 54 8.81 15.32 -1.57
N PHE A 55 7.84 16.05 -2.14
CA PHE A 55 6.42 15.71 -2.02
C PHE A 55 6.10 14.34 -2.63
N ASN A 56 6.66 14.03 -3.80
CA ASN A 56 6.48 12.73 -4.44
C ASN A 56 7.10 11.60 -3.61
N TYR A 57 8.28 11.82 -3.05
CA TYR A 57 8.93 10.89 -2.13
C TYR A 57 8.06 10.63 -0.89
N LEU A 58 7.58 11.69 -0.23
CA LEU A 58 6.68 11.58 0.92
C LEU A 58 5.40 10.83 0.56
N LYS A 59 4.75 11.19 -0.56
CA LYS A 59 3.53 10.52 -1.04
C LYS A 59 3.77 9.02 -1.29
N LYS A 60 4.91 8.64 -1.87
CA LYS A 60 5.27 7.23 -2.07
C LYS A 60 5.46 6.52 -0.73
N SER A 61 6.22 7.12 0.19
CA SER A 61 6.48 6.57 1.52
C SER A 61 5.19 6.40 2.35
N THR A 62 4.28 7.39 2.33
CA THR A 62 2.98 7.30 3.00
C THR A 62 2.10 6.20 2.41
N LYS A 63 2.10 6.02 1.08
CA LYS A 63 1.36 4.92 0.43
C LYS A 63 1.93 3.55 0.83
N THR A 64 3.25 3.38 0.79
CA THR A 64 3.88 2.13 1.22
C THR A 64 3.56 1.83 2.70
N LEU A 65 3.66 2.84 3.57
CA LEU A 65 3.31 2.70 4.99
C LEU A 65 1.84 2.28 5.16
N LYS A 66 0.91 2.90 4.42
CA LYS A 66 -0.51 2.52 4.43
C LYS A 66 -0.69 1.05 4.05
N GLY A 67 0.02 0.56 3.04
CA GLY A 67 0.00 -0.85 2.63
C GLY A 67 0.42 -1.79 3.76
N SER A 68 1.58 -1.53 4.37
CA SER A 68 2.12 -2.33 5.47
C SER A 68 1.22 -2.28 6.71
N THR A 69 0.68 -1.11 7.06
CA THR A 69 -0.30 -0.96 8.15
C THR A 69 -1.59 -1.73 7.85
N THR A 70 -2.05 -1.74 6.61
CA THR A 70 -3.25 -2.49 6.21
C THR A 70 -3.02 -3.99 6.35
N LEU A 71 -1.89 -4.51 5.85
CA LEU A 71 -1.54 -5.92 6.01
C LEU A 71 -1.38 -6.31 7.49
N TYR A 72 -0.77 -5.44 8.29
CA TYR A 72 -0.67 -5.65 9.74
C TYR A 72 -2.04 -5.77 10.39
N LYS A 73 -2.98 -4.87 10.07
CA LYS A 73 -4.35 -4.92 10.58
C LYS A 73 -5.11 -6.15 10.10
N ASP A 74 -4.98 -6.50 8.83
CA ASP A 74 -5.57 -7.72 8.26
C ASP A 74 -5.11 -8.95 9.06
N LEU A 75 -3.83 -9.04 9.42
CA LEU A 75 -3.25 -10.13 10.22
C LEU A 75 -3.63 -10.08 11.71
N MET A 76 -3.80 -8.90 12.31
CA MET A 76 -4.25 -8.74 13.70
C MET A 76 -5.71 -9.14 13.89
N HIS A 77 -6.54 -8.83 12.89
CA HIS A 77 -7.98 -9.10 12.89
C HIS A 77 -8.36 -10.41 12.18
N ALA A 78 -7.36 -11.12 11.68
CA ALA A 78 -7.52 -12.43 11.07
C ALA A 78 -7.95 -13.46 12.10
N ASP A 79 -8.75 -14.41 11.63
CA ASP A 79 -8.96 -15.66 12.33
C ASP A 79 -7.70 -16.55 12.29
N HIS A 80 -7.85 -17.78 12.78
CA HIS A 80 -6.81 -18.80 12.77
C HIS A 80 -6.48 -19.34 11.36
N ASN A 81 -7.32 -19.04 10.36
CA ASN A 81 -7.27 -19.67 9.04
C ASN A 81 -6.51 -18.79 8.02
N ILE A 82 -5.25 -18.57 8.36
CA ILE A 82 -4.27 -17.90 7.50
C ILE A 82 -3.50 -18.96 6.71
N THR A 83 -3.59 -18.93 5.38
CA THR A 83 -2.83 -19.81 4.49
C THR A 83 -1.77 -19.00 3.76
N VAL A 84 -0.55 -19.51 3.72
CA VAL A 84 0.55 -18.92 2.96
C VAL A 84 0.97 -19.91 1.90
N ASN A 85 0.77 -19.55 0.64
CA ASN A 85 1.27 -20.32 -0.49
C ASN A 85 2.62 -19.73 -0.86
N THR A 86 3.68 -20.50 -0.61
CA THR A 86 5.04 -20.15 -0.99
C THR A 86 5.20 -20.41 -2.49
N GLU A 87 5.21 -19.35 -3.28
CA GLU A 87 5.70 -19.38 -4.67
C GLU A 87 7.15 -18.86 -4.68
N GLU A 88 7.88 -19.04 -5.79
CA GLU A 88 9.33 -18.78 -5.87
C GLU A 88 9.77 -17.42 -5.26
N LYS A 89 9.35 -16.32 -5.88
CA LYS A 89 9.80 -14.96 -5.51
C LYS A 89 8.81 -14.21 -4.62
N PHE A 90 7.52 -14.50 -4.75
CA PHE A 90 6.44 -13.79 -4.08
C PHE A 90 5.48 -14.79 -3.42
N HIS A 91 5.24 -14.63 -2.13
CA HIS A 91 4.25 -15.46 -1.44
C HIS A 91 2.84 -14.96 -1.76
N ARG A 92 1.87 -15.86 -1.66
CA ARG A 92 0.45 -15.49 -1.62
C ARG A 92 -0.07 -15.74 -0.22
N LEU A 93 -0.70 -14.74 0.37
CA LEU A 93 -1.28 -14.82 1.69
C LEU A 93 -2.80 -14.77 1.55
N THR A 94 -3.48 -15.80 2.05
CA THR A 94 -4.93 -15.88 2.11
C THR A 94 -5.37 -15.88 3.56
N ILE A 95 -6.23 -14.94 3.90
CA ILE A 95 -6.90 -14.83 5.19
C ILE A 95 -8.36 -15.15 4.92
N SER A 96 -8.83 -16.27 5.45
CA SER A 96 -10.18 -16.76 5.13
C SER A 96 -11.25 -15.88 5.78
N ASN A 97 -11.00 -15.40 6.99
CA ASN A 97 -11.90 -14.52 7.71
C ASN A 97 -11.11 -13.45 8.45
N THR A 98 -11.44 -12.18 8.21
CA THR A 98 -10.97 -11.05 8.99
C THR A 98 -12.11 -10.08 9.27
N SER A 99 -12.08 -9.49 10.47
CA SER A 99 -12.97 -8.39 10.84
C SER A 99 -12.50 -7.03 10.30
N HIS A 100 -11.30 -6.97 9.72
CA HIS A 100 -10.76 -5.77 9.09
C HIS A 100 -11.14 -5.72 7.61
N SER A 101 -12.33 -5.20 7.33
CA SER A 101 -12.81 -4.89 5.98
C SER A 101 -12.59 -3.42 5.64
N LEU A 102 -12.11 -3.14 4.41
CA LEU A 102 -12.06 -1.77 3.87
C LEU A 102 -13.38 -1.35 3.24
N TYR A 103 -14.26 -2.31 2.94
CA TYR A 103 -15.50 -2.11 2.18
C TYR A 103 -16.77 -2.40 3.01
N GLY A 104 -16.65 -2.50 4.34
CA GLY A 104 -17.78 -2.61 5.26
C GLY A 104 -18.38 -4.02 5.42
N LEU A 105 -17.65 -5.07 5.03
CA LEU A 105 -18.03 -6.45 5.31
C LEU A 105 -17.79 -6.79 6.78
N ALA A 106 -18.75 -7.44 7.43
CA ALA A 106 -18.61 -7.89 8.81
C ALA A 106 -17.52 -8.96 8.96
N GLN A 107 -17.38 -9.81 7.95
CA GLN A 107 -16.36 -10.83 7.81
C GLN A 107 -15.93 -10.86 6.35
N ALA A 108 -14.65 -10.61 6.10
CA ALA A 108 -14.10 -10.56 4.75
C ALA A 108 -13.06 -11.67 4.56
N LYS A 109 -13.06 -12.25 3.36
CA LYS A 109 -11.94 -13.02 2.85
C LYS A 109 -10.97 -12.07 2.17
N VAL A 110 -9.72 -12.09 2.59
CA VAL A 110 -8.68 -11.20 2.05
C VAL A 110 -7.53 -12.01 1.50
N VAL A 111 -7.16 -11.74 0.24
CA VAL A 111 -6.01 -12.36 -0.41
C VAL A 111 -5.02 -11.29 -0.82
N TRP A 112 -3.80 -11.43 -0.32
CA TRP A 112 -2.64 -10.65 -0.74
C TRP A 112 -1.85 -11.46 -1.76
N LEU A 113 -1.70 -10.91 -2.96
CA LEU A 113 -1.01 -11.57 -4.07
C LEU A 113 -0.21 -10.57 -4.90
N VAL A 114 0.83 -11.05 -5.57
CA VAL A 114 1.62 -10.23 -6.50
C VAL A 114 1.19 -10.57 -7.92
N TYR A 115 0.64 -9.57 -8.61
CA TYR A 115 0.32 -9.68 -10.02
C TYR A 115 1.60 -9.55 -10.86
N LYS A 116 1.72 -10.39 -11.89
CA LYS A 116 2.95 -10.52 -12.71
C LYS A 116 3.31 -9.22 -13.43
N THR A 117 2.31 -8.47 -13.89
CA THR A 117 2.54 -7.17 -14.53
C THR A 117 3.02 -6.15 -13.49
N ASP A 118 4.19 -5.57 -13.75
CA ASP A 118 4.88 -4.61 -12.89
C ASP A 118 5.20 -5.11 -11.47
N ASN A 119 5.13 -6.42 -11.20
CA ASN A 119 5.22 -7.00 -9.85
C ASN A 119 4.35 -6.20 -8.85
N THR A 120 3.05 -6.12 -9.13
CA THR A 120 2.13 -5.27 -8.36
C THR A 120 1.54 -6.06 -7.20
N LEU A 121 1.75 -5.60 -5.96
CA LEU A 121 1.09 -6.16 -4.79
C LEU A 121 -0.37 -5.69 -4.76
N LEU A 122 -1.28 -6.66 -4.80
CA LEU A 122 -2.71 -6.49 -4.74
C LEU A 122 -3.24 -7.05 -3.43
N ARG A 123 -4.23 -6.35 -2.89
CA ARG A 123 -5.11 -6.86 -1.84
C ARG A 123 -6.49 -7.04 -2.46
N VAL A 124 -6.96 -8.29 -2.48
CA VAL A 124 -8.28 -8.66 -2.97
C VAL A 124 -9.17 -8.90 -1.75
N GLU A 125 -10.31 -8.23 -1.69
CA GLU A 125 -11.29 -8.37 -0.60
C GLU A 125 -12.64 -8.79 -1.17
N GLY A 126 -13.32 -9.70 -0.48
CA GLY A 126 -14.67 -10.11 -0.84
C GLY A 126 -15.29 -10.98 0.24
N GLY A 127 -16.51 -11.45 -0.01
CA GLY A 127 -17.15 -12.46 0.84
C GLY A 127 -16.55 -13.84 0.57
N GLU A 128 -17.19 -14.62 -0.28
CA GLU A 128 -16.68 -15.91 -0.74
C GLU A 128 -16.26 -15.82 -2.21
N TYR A 129 -14.99 -16.07 -2.48
CA TYR A 129 -14.43 -16.09 -3.84
C TYR A 129 -13.20 -17.01 -3.90
N ASN A 130 -12.80 -17.39 -5.11
CA ASN A 130 -11.62 -18.20 -5.34
C ASN A 130 -10.64 -17.47 -6.26
N ILE A 131 -9.36 -17.85 -6.18
CA ILE A 131 -8.36 -17.35 -7.13
C ILE A 131 -7.89 -18.54 -7.97
N PRO A 132 -7.97 -18.48 -9.31
CA PRO A 132 -8.37 -17.34 -10.14
C PRO A 132 -9.87 -16.99 -10.04
N LEU A 133 -10.19 -15.70 -10.18
CA LEU A 133 -11.54 -15.16 -10.04
C LEU A 133 -12.45 -15.64 -11.17
N ARG A 134 -13.73 -15.89 -10.85
CA ARG A 134 -14.80 -16.17 -11.81
C ARG A 134 -15.58 -14.91 -12.16
N ASN A 135 -16.31 -14.92 -13.27
CA ASN A 135 -17.04 -13.73 -13.75
C ASN A 135 -18.13 -13.25 -12.79
N GLU A 136 -18.68 -14.15 -11.98
CA GLU A 136 -19.77 -13.86 -11.04
C GLU A 136 -19.27 -13.42 -9.66
N GLU A 137 -17.97 -13.56 -9.38
CA GLU A 137 -17.39 -13.25 -8.07
C GLU A 137 -17.22 -11.74 -7.91
N ARG A 138 -17.90 -11.18 -6.91
CA ARG A 138 -17.79 -9.77 -6.55
C ARG A 138 -16.66 -9.58 -5.56
N VAL A 139 -15.57 -9.01 -6.03
CA VAL A 139 -14.40 -8.69 -5.21
C VAL A 139 -13.94 -7.27 -5.47
N GLU A 140 -13.39 -6.66 -4.44
CA GLU A 140 -12.74 -5.37 -4.49
C GLU A 140 -11.24 -5.58 -4.55
N ILE A 141 -10.55 -4.87 -5.45
CA ILE A 141 -9.11 -5.04 -5.69
C ILE A 141 -8.39 -3.72 -5.44
N ASP A 142 -7.58 -3.70 -4.39
CA ASP A 142 -6.73 -2.58 -4.03
C ASP A 142 -5.31 -2.77 -4.55
N VAL A 143 -4.82 -1.78 -5.29
CA VAL A 143 -3.40 -1.69 -5.67
C VAL A 143 -2.61 -1.09 -4.52
N ILE A 144 -1.81 -1.92 -3.85
CA ILE A 144 -1.04 -1.51 -2.67
C ILE A 144 0.31 -0.92 -3.06
N ALA A 145 1.05 -1.64 -3.90
CA ALA A 145 2.39 -1.24 -4.32
C ALA A 145 2.74 -1.80 -5.70
N LYS A 146 3.56 -1.07 -6.46
CA LYS A 146 4.11 -1.49 -7.75
C LYS A 146 5.62 -1.67 -7.66
N ASN A 147 6.20 -2.46 -8.57
CA ASN A 147 7.64 -2.74 -8.64
C ASN A 147 8.17 -3.42 -7.38
N LEU A 148 7.47 -4.46 -6.92
CA LEU A 148 7.96 -5.27 -5.80
C LEU A 148 9.23 -6.05 -6.18
N GLU A 149 10.17 -6.06 -5.24
CA GLU A 149 11.34 -6.92 -5.26
C GLU A 149 11.12 -8.16 -4.40
N LEU A 150 10.42 -8.02 -3.27
CA LEU A 150 10.16 -9.09 -2.31
C LEU A 150 8.77 -8.95 -1.70
N PHE A 151 8.06 -10.07 -1.62
CA PHE A 151 6.93 -10.25 -0.71
C PHE A 151 6.98 -11.64 -0.14
N LYS A 152 7.30 -11.74 1.15
CA LYS A 152 7.39 -13.03 1.84
C LYS A 152 6.67 -12.95 3.17
N VAL A 153 5.94 -14.02 3.45
CA VAL A 153 5.21 -14.21 4.71
C VAL A 153 5.63 -15.54 5.29
N TYR A 154 6.06 -15.56 6.55
CA TYR A 154 6.46 -16.75 7.27
C TYR A 154 5.56 -16.95 8.48
N LYS A 155 5.10 -18.19 8.69
CA LYS A 155 4.36 -18.58 9.87
C LYS A 155 5.27 -19.35 10.83
N SER A 156 5.13 -19.08 12.13
CA SER A 156 5.72 -19.89 13.18
C SER A 156 5.19 -21.33 13.13
N LYS A 157 6.00 -22.31 13.57
CA LYS A 157 5.59 -23.71 13.71
C LYS A 157 4.37 -23.86 14.63
N LYS A 158 4.27 -23.01 15.65
CA LYS A 158 3.15 -22.98 16.60
C LYS A 158 1.96 -22.15 16.11
N LYS A 159 2.04 -21.57 14.89
CA LYS A 159 1.00 -20.72 14.25
C LYS A 159 0.60 -19.47 15.05
N ASP A 160 1.33 -19.14 16.10
CA ASP A 160 1.13 -18.00 17.01
C ASP A 160 1.74 -16.68 16.50
N LYS A 161 2.67 -16.78 15.54
CA LYS A 161 3.42 -15.64 14.98
C LYS A 161 3.45 -15.68 13.46
N VAL A 162 3.33 -14.51 12.86
CA VAL A 162 3.50 -14.29 11.42
C VAL A 162 4.50 -13.16 11.20
N LEU A 163 5.53 -13.42 10.40
CA LEU A 163 6.50 -12.43 9.94
C LEU A 163 6.21 -12.09 8.49
N ALA A 164 5.93 -10.83 8.20
CA ALA A 164 5.73 -10.33 6.85
C ALA A 164 6.87 -9.40 6.44
N MET A 165 7.32 -9.55 5.20
CA MET A 165 8.39 -8.77 4.59
C MET A 165 7.93 -8.24 3.23
N ILE A 166 8.06 -6.92 3.03
CA ILE A 166 7.73 -6.23 1.78
C ILE A 166 8.94 -5.39 1.37
N GLN A 167 9.41 -5.55 0.13
CA GLN A 167 10.47 -4.71 -0.44
C GLN A 167 10.03 -4.19 -1.80
N ILE A 168 10.06 -2.88 -1.96
CA ILE A 168 9.78 -2.18 -3.22
C ILE A 168 11.10 -1.68 -3.78
N LYS A 169 11.26 -1.71 -5.11
CA LYS A 169 12.46 -1.22 -5.79
C LYS A 169 12.86 0.19 -5.33
N GLY A 170 14.10 0.31 -4.84
CA GLY A 170 14.69 1.55 -4.34
C GLY A 170 14.20 1.99 -2.95
N GLN A 171 13.65 1.09 -2.15
CA GLN A 171 13.28 1.33 -0.74
C GLN A 171 13.86 0.23 0.15
N ASP A 172 14.11 0.56 1.42
CA ASP A 172 14.52 -0.42 2.41
C ASP A 172 13.41 -1.45 2.68
N PRO A 173 13.76 -2.72 2.97
CA PRO A 173 12.78 -3.74 3.30
C PRO A 173 11.97 -3.36 4.54
N GLN A 174 10.65 -3.44 4.41
CA GLN A 174 9.73 -3.30 5.54
C GLN A 174 9.42 -4.66 6.11
N VAL A 175 9.75 -4.85 7.38
CA VAL A 175 9.59 -6.11 8.10
C VAL A 175 8.74 -5.85 9.33
N PHE A 176 7.71 -6.67 9.52
CA PHE A 176 6.92 -6.61 10.74
C PHE A 176 6.44 -8.00 11.16
N MET A 177 6.27 -8.16 12.46
CA MET A 177 5.84 -9.41 13.08
C MET A 177 4.52 -9.19 13.81
N SER A 178 3.55 -10.01 13.48
CA SER A 178 2.31 -10.20 14.22
C SER A 178 2.50 -11.35 15.22
N GLN A 179 2.07 -11.13 16.47
CA GLN A 179 2.09 -12.12 17.55
C GLN A 179 0.68 -12.26 18.14
N ASN A 180 0.41 -13.38 18.80
CA ASN A 180 -0.89 -13.71 19.41
C ASN A 180 -2.02 -13.89 18.38
N ILE A 181 -1.70 -14.48 17.24
CA ILE A 181 -2.75 -14.89 16.30
C ILE A 181 -3.58 -15.98 16.97
N PRO A 182 -4.92 -15.83 17.07
CA PRO A 182 -5.77 -16.79 17.77
C PRO A 182 -5.56 -18.20 17.25
N GLU A 183 -5.37 -19.18 18.13
CA GLU A 183 -5.35 -20.58 17.75
C GLU A 183 -6.76 -21.07 17.37
N PRO A 184 -6.88 -22.02 16.43
CA PRO A 184 -8.18 -22.64 16.15
C PRO A 184 -8.72 -23.29 17.43
N PRO A 185 -10.02 -23.14 17.74
CA PRO A 185 -10.60 -23.90 18.84
C PRO A 185 -10.40 -25.41 18.58
N PRO A 186 -10.13 -26.22 19.62
CA PRO A 186 -9.96 -27.65 19.47
C PRO A 186 -11.21 -28.24 18.82
N LYS A 187 -11.03 -29.00 17.73
CA LYS A 187 -12.14 -29.70 17.06
C LYS A 187 -12.83 -30.61 18.10
N PRO A 188 -14.16 -30.56 18.24
CA PRO A 188 -14.86 -31.53 19.06
C PRO A 188 -14.54 -32.93 18.54
N ALA A 189 -14.08 -33.81 19.42
CA ALA A 189 -13.79 -35.19 19.06
C ALA A 189 -15.08 -35.85 18.57
N ASP A 190 -15.07 -36.30 17.30
CA ASP A 190 -16.13 -37.13 16.74
C ASP A 190 -16.22 -38.43 17.56
N LYS A 191 -17.20 -38.51 18.47
CA LYS A 191 -17.48 -39.71 19.26
C LYS A 191 -18.23 -40.80 18.47
N ASN A 192 -18.22 -40.77 17.14
CA ASN A 192 -18.95 -41.72 16.31
C ASN A 192 -18.06 -42.39 15.25
N ALA A 193 -17.04 -43.10 15.72
CA ALA A 193 -16.45 -44.25 15.06
C ALA A 193 -15.88 -45.12 16.20
N THR A 194 -16.55 -46.15 16.68
CA THR A 194 -16.52 -47.50 16.08
C THR A 194 -17.53 -48.34 16.87
N ASN A 195 -18.56 -48.88 16.23
CA ASN A 195 -19.30 -50.02 16.77
C ASN A 195 -19.04 -51.18 15.79
N PRO A 196 -18.23 -52.19 16.13
CA PRO A 196 -17.96 -53.30 15.24
C PRO A 196 -19.25 -54.10 14.99
N SER A 197 -19.49 -54.33 13.70
CA SER A 197 -20.55 -55.14 13.11
C SER A 197 -20.77 -56.46 13.84
N ASN A 198 -22.03 -56.70 14.22
CA ASN A 198 -22.56 -57.98 14.68
C ASN A 198 -22.72 -58.94 13.47
N PRO A 199 -22.01 -60.07 13.38
CA PRO A 199 -22.19 -61.03 12.30
C PRO A 199 -23.16 -62.11 12.74
N ASN A 200 -24.47 -61.90 12.52
CA ASN A 200 -25.42 -63.01 12.52
C ASN A 200 -26.71 -62.60 11.81
N VAL A 201 -26.71 -62.74 10.48
CA VAL A 201 -27.93 -62.93 9.69
C VAL A 201 -27.68 -64.10 8.74
N PRO A 202 -28.48 -65.18 8.78
CA PRO A 202 -28.32 -66.33 7.89
C PRO A 202 -28.64 -65.98 6.44
N ALA A 203 -27.89 -66.58 5.51
CA ALA A 203 -28.04 -66.42 4.07
C ALA A 203 -29.40 -66.95 3.55
N PRO A 204 -30.03 -66.29 2.57
CA PRO A 204 -31.20 -66.82 1.87
C PRO A 204 -30.81 -67.91 0.85
N PRO A 205 -31.64 -68.95 0.65
CA PRO A 205 -31.35 -70.06 -0.25
C PRO A 205 -31.43 -69.64 -1.73
N GLY A 206 -30.55 -70.22 -2.52
CA GLY A 206 -30.30 -69.87 -3.92
C GLY A 206 -31.49 -70.07 -4.86
N SER A 207 -31.55 -69.19 -5.85
CA SER A 207 -32.31 -69.40 -7.07
C SER A 207 -31.34 -69.70 -8.21
N ASN A 208 -31.52 -70.91 -8.72
CA ASN A 208 -30.97 -71.47 -9.94
C ASN A 208 -31.43 -70.63 -11.14
N GLN A 209 -30.55 -70.30 -12.10
CA GLN A 209 -30.92 -70.27 -13.52
C GLN A 209 -29.71 -70.18 -14.48
N ASN A 210 -29.65 -71.20 -15.34
CA ASN A 210 -29.27 -71.21 -16.75
C ASN A 210 -27.84 -70.86 -17.17
N ILE A 211 -27.16 -71.86 -17.77
CA ILE A 211 -26.75 -71.78 -19.18
C ILE A 211 -26.91 -73.17 -19.83
N ALA A 212 -27.93 -73.32 -20.66
CA ALA A 212 -27.99 -74.37 -21.67
C ALA A 212 -27.14 -73.92 -22.87
N LYS A 213 -26.22 -74.79 -23.26
CA LYS A 213 -25.35 -74.69 -24.44
C LYS A 213 -26.00 -75.47 -25.59
N VAL A 214 -25.42 -75.31 -26.78
CA VAL A 214 -25.47 -76.18 -27.98
C VAL A 214 -26.38 -75.64 -29.09
N PRO A 215 -26.01 -75.77 -30.39
CA PRO A 215 -24.70 -75.66 -31.03
C PRO A 215 -24.61 -74.49 -32.03
#